data_AF-A0A7Y2ZS34-F1
#
_entry.id   AF-A0A7Y2ZS34-F1
#
_cell.length_a   1.000
_cell.length_b   1.000
_cell.length_c   1.000
_cell.angle_alpha   90.00
_cell.angle_beta   90.00
_cell.angle_gamma   90.00
#
_symmetry.space_group_name_H-M   'P 1'
#
loop_
_entity.id
_entity.type
_entity.pdbx_description
1 polymer ?
#
loop_
_entity_poly.entity_id
_entity_poly.type
_entity_poly.pdbx_seq_one_letter_code
_entity_poly.pdbx_strand_id
1 'polypeptide(L)' 'MKRKIITTGDGSKTIQIEEWNEQYHSKHGALQEALYVFIKSGLLHFLTTNKTKLSILEIGFGTGLNT' A
#
# COMPACT_ATOMS: atom_id res chain seq x y z
N MET A 1 10.99 -15.12 -12.41
CA MET A 1 10.43 -14.10 -11.50
C MET A 1 10.34 -14.65 -10.10
N LYS A 2 11.46 -14.56 -9.39
CA LYS A 2 11.62 -15.02 -8.01
C LYS A 2 11.09 -13.96 -7.07
N ARG A 3 10.11 -14.35 -6.26
CA ARG A 3 9.44 -13.50 -5.28
C ARG A 3 9.93 -13.87 -3.88
N LYS A 4 10.29 -12.88 -3.08
CA LYS A 4 10.72 -13.07 -1.70
C LYS A 4 9.93 -12.15 -0.77
N ILE A 5 9.45 -12.71 0.33
CA ILE A 5 8.89 -11.90 1.41
C ILE A 5 10.04 -11.30 2.21
N ILE A 6 10.06 -9.99 2.35
CA ILE A 6 11.05 -9.26 3.15
C ILE A 6 10.35 -8.42 4.22
N THR A 7 11.07 -8.12 5.31
CA THR A 7 10.60 -7.19 6.35
C THR A 7 10.94 -5.76 5.95
N THR A 8 10.00 -4.85 6.12
CA THR A 8 10.18 -3.41 5.88
C THR A 8 10.63 -2.68 7.15
N GLY A 9 11.00 -1.40 7.02
CA GLY A 9 11.48 -0.57 8.15
C GLY A 9 10.50 -0.39 9.30
N ASP A 10 9.19 -0.48 9.04
CA ASP A 10 8.12 -0.45 10.04
C ASP A 10 7.75 -1.85 10.61
N GLY A 11 8.53 -2.88 10.28
CA GLY A 11 8.30 -4.26 10.74
C GLY A 11 7.23 -5.04 9.97
N SER A 12 6.51 -4.40 9.04
CA SER A 12 5.57 -5.08 8.15
C SER A 12 6.30 -5.88 7.06
N LYS A 13 5.55 -6.50 6.15
CA LYS A 13 6.09 -7.37 5.10
C LYS A 13 5.75 -6.83 3.73
N THR A 14 6.67 -7.02 2.78
CA THR A 14 6.45 -6.74 1.36
C THR A 14 7.02 -7.86 0.50
N ILE A 15 6.57 -7.96 -0.75
CA ILE A 15 7.12 -8.89 -1.73
C ILE A 15 8.18 -8.15 -2.56
N GLN A 16 9.41 -8.65 -2.55
CA GLN A 16 10.49 -8.26 -3.45
C GLN A 16 10.42 -9.10 -4.73
N ILE A 17 10.50 -8.44 -5.88
CA ILE A 17 10.82 -9.06 -7.17
C ILE A 17 12.31 -8.83 -7.42
N GLU A 18 13.13 -9.87 -7.24
CA GLU A 18 14.60 -9.73 -7.28
C GLU A 18 15.07 -9.24 -8.66
N GLU A 19 14.47 -9.74 -9.74
CA GLU A 19 14.88 -9.41 -11.10
C GLU A 19 14.57 -7.96 -11.51
N TRP A 20 13.60 -7.31 -10.87
CA TRP A 20 13.23 -5.92 -11.15
C TRP A 20 13.87 -4.94 -10.17
N ASN A 21 14.49 -5.46 -9.09
CA ASN A 21 14.92 -4.66 -7.96
C ASN A 21 13.79 -3.80 -7.34
N GLU A 22 12.55 -4.29 -7.43
CA GLU A 22 11.33 -3.58 -6.99
C GLU A 22 10.58 -4.35 -5.89
N GLN A 23 9.87 -3.62 -5.05
CA GLN A 23 8.98 -4.16 -4.02
C GLN A 23 7.51 -3.83 -4.32
N TYR A 24 6.58 -4.64 -3.82
CA TYR A 24 5.14 -4.35 -3.94
C TYR A 24 4.74 -3.09 -3.16
N HIS A 25 5.37 -2.92 -1.99
CA HIS A 25 5.27 -1.75 -1.12
C HIS A 25 6.66 -1.34 -0.64
N SER A 26 6.79 -0.08 -0.25
CA SER A 26 8.04 0.55 0.21
C SER A 26 8.79 -0.30 1.23
N LYS A 27 10.08 -0.52 0.98
CA LYS A 27 10.99 -1.15 1.94
C LYS A 27 11.13 -0.37 3.26
N HIS A 28 10.82 0.93 3.25
CA HIS A 28 10.89 1.78 4.45
C HIS A 28 9.69 1.58 5.37
N GLY A 29 8.56 1.08 4.85
CA GLY A 29 7.41 0.69 5.64
C GLY A 29 6.17 0.50 4.79
N ALA A 30 5.73 -0.76 4.59
CA ALA A 30 4.58 -1.06 3.75
C ALA A 30 3.26 -0.65 4.43
N LEU A 31 3.13 -0.93 5.73
CA LEU A 31 1.96 -0.52 6.52
C LEU A 31 1.91 1.01 6.66
N GLN A 32 3.05 1.65 6.91
CA GLN A 32 3.13 3.10 7.02
C GLN A 32 2.73 3.78 5.71
N GLU A 33 3.18 3.26 4.56
CA GLU A 33 2.77 3.73 3.24
C GLU A 33 1.25 3.60 3.05
N ALA A 34 0.68 2.41 3.29
CA ALA A 34 -0.75 2.15 3.17
C ALA A 34 -1.59 3.14 3.99
N LEU A 35 -1.24 3.29 5.28
CA LEU A 35 -1.96 4.16 6.20
C LEU A 35 -1.78 5.64 5.89
N TYR A 36 -0.57 6.09 5.57
CA TYR A 36 -0.30 7.52 5.41
C TYR A 36 -0.74 8.04 4.04
N VAL A 37 -0.41 7.31 2.96
CA VAL A 37 -0.66 7.76 1.59
C VAL A 37 -2.12 7.51 1.21
N PHE A 38 -2.58 6.26 1.27
CA PHE A 38 -3.88 5.88 0.73
C PHE A 38 -5.02 6.16 1.71
N ILE A 39 -4.88 5.80 2.99
CA ILE A 39 -5.95 5.98 3.98
C ILE A 39 -6.01 7.43 4.47
N LYS A 40 -4.95 7.94 5.10
CA LYS A 40 -4.97 9.28 5.73
C LYS A 40 -5.05 10.40 4.69
N SER A 41 -4.13 10.39 3.73
CA SER A 41 -4.02 11.49 2.75
C SER A 41 -5.03 11.36 1.60
N GLY A 42 -5.48 10.15 1.29
CA GLY A 42 -6.51 9.90 0.28
C GLY A 42 -7.92 9.82 0.87
N LEU A 43 -8.27 8.64 1.41
CA LEU A 43 -9.64 8.31 1.81
C LEU A 43 -10.20 9.24 2.89
N LEU A 44 -9.50 9.40 4.02
CA LEU A 44 -9.97 10.24 5.13
C LEU A 44 -10.10 11.69 4.69
N HIS A 45 -9.15 12.20 3.89
CA HIS A 45 -9.24 13.54 3.32
C HIS A 45 -10.51 13.70 2.46
N PHE A 46 -10.79 12.76 1.56
CA PHE A 46 -12.02 12.77 0.75
C PHE A 46 -13.29 12.77 1.61
N LEU A 47 -13.34 11.93 2.66
CA LEU A 47 -14.50 11.84 3.55
C LEU A 47 -14.75 13.10 4.37
N THR A 48 -13.75 13.97 4.57
CA THR A 48 -13.99 15.28 5.22
C THR A 48 -14.80 16.23 4.34
N THR A 49 -14.73 16.07 3.02
CA THR A 49 -15.36 16.97 2.04
C THR A 49 -16.59 16.38 1.36
N ASN A 50 -16.75 15.05 1.35
CA ASN A 50 -17.84 14.33 0.68
C ASN A 50 -18.48 13.28 1.60
N LYS A 51 -19.81 13.29 1.76
CA LYS A 51 -20.53 12.46 2.76
C LYS A 51 -21.54 11.46 2.22
N THR A 52 -21.74 11.38 0.91
CA THR A 52 -22.96 10.75 0.38
C THR A 52 -22.73 9.36 -0.22
N LYS A 53 -21.67 9.14 -1.01
CA LYS A 53 -21.31 7.83 -1.57
C LYS A 53 -19.80 7.71 -1.81
N LEU A 54 -19.24 6.53 -1.55
CA LEU A 54 -17.83 6.20 -1.77
C LEU A 54 -17.73 5.01 -2.73
N SER A 55 -16.81 5.10 -3.68
CA SER A 55 -16.38 3.97 -4.51
C SER A 55 -14.88 4.06 -4.69
N ILE A 56 -14.18 2.95 -4.46
CA ILE A 56 -12.72 2.88 -4.52
C ILE A 56 -12.33 2.10 -5.77
N LEU A 57 -11.47 2.70 -6.59
CA LEU A 57 -10.79 2.00 -7.68
C LEU A 57 -9.38 1.65 -7.23
N GLU A 58 -9.05 0.37 -7.22
CA GLU A 58 -7.71 -0.12 -6.96
C GLU A 58 -7.11 -0.65 -8.27
N ILE A 59 -5.91 -0.17 -8.62
CA ILE A 59 -5.17 -0.62 -9.80
C ILE A 59 -3.95 -1.40 -9.30
N GLY A 60 -3.97 -2.71 -9.55
CA GLY A 60 -2.94 -3.63 -9.09
C GLY A 60 -3.17 -4.06 -7.65
N PHE A 61 -4.02 -5.06 -7.46
CA PHE A 61 -4.39 -5.59 -6.12
C PHE A 61 -3.17 -6.01 -5.28
N GLY A 62 -2.10 -6.48 -5.92
CA GLY A 62 -0.84 -6.80 -5.22
C GLY A 62 -1.05 -7.80 -4.08
N THR A 63 -0.81 -7.36 -2.84
CA THR A 63 -1.06 -8.13 -1.61
C THR A 63 -2.36 -7.75 -0.88
N GLY A 64 -3.16 -6.84 -1.44
CA GLY A 64 -4.38 -6.31 -0.83
C GLY A 64 -4.15 -5.47 0.43
N LEU A 65 -2.95 -4.91 0.61
CA LEU A 65 -2.61 -4.18 1.84
C LEU A 65 -3.32 -2.83 1.96
N ASN A 66 -3.72 -2.24 0.82
CA ASN A 66 -4.40 -0.94 0.76
C ASN A 66 -5.93 -1.05 0.87
N THR A 67 -6.49 -2.27 0.86
CA THR A 67 -7.93 -2.56 0.91
C THR A 67 -8.41 -2.66 2.36
#